data_AF-A0AAF1BX62-F1
#
_entry.id   AF-A0AAF1BX62-F1
#
_cell.length_a   1.000
_cell.length_b   1.000
_cell.length_c   1.000
_cell.angle_alpha   90.00
_cell.angle_beta   90.00
_cell.angle_gamma   90.00
#
_symmetry.space_group_name_H-M   'P 1'
#
loop_
_entity.id
_entity.type
_entity.pdbx_description
1 polymer ?
#
loop_
_entity_poly.entity_id
_entity_poly.type
_entity_poly.pdbx_seq_one_letter_code
_entity_poly.pdbx_strand_id
1 'polypeptide(L)'
;MATKKPAPIDIIDAALGYHGGESQIIVLNDCELSIKRNYTGAEAQAFLALWNPEADASETWLDDQLDLLSDSTKEEKAAFVAELRKEATATIIRVLQKIAMIAGLRDGNGRFLPGPLD
;
A
#
# COMPACT_ATOMS: atom_id res chain seq x y z
N MET A 1 18.24 37.63 -20.04
CA MET A 1 17.97 36.65 -18.98
C MET A 1 17.48 35.39 -19.66
N ALA A 2 18.21 34.28 -19.59
CA ALA A 2 17.76 33.02 -20.18
C ALA A 2 16.65 32.46 -19.30
N THR A 3 15.45 32.30 -19.86
CA THR A 3 14.35 31.58 -19.21
C THR A 3 14.80 30.13 -19.02
N LYS A 4 15.06 29.74 -17.78
CA LYS A 4 15.38 28.36 -17.42
C LYS A 4 14.19 27.51 -17.84
N LYS A 5 14.41 26.55 -18.75
CA LYS A 5 13.38 25.58 -19.13
C LYS A 5 12.87 24.90 -17.85
N PRO A 6 11.55 24.81 -17.62
CA PRO A 6 11.03 24.14 -16.43
C PRO A 6 11.58 22.71 -16.36
N ALA A 7 11.83 22.25 -15.14
CA ALA A 7 12.29 20.89 -14.93
C ALA A 7 11.24 19.90 -15.49
N PRO A 8 11.67 18.78 -16.11
CA PRO A 8 10.75 17.77 -16.58
C PRO A 8 9.96 17.18 -15.39
N ILE A 9 8.66 16.97 -15.59
CA ILE A 9 7.77 16.31 -14.64
C ILE A 9 7.77 14.81 -14.96
N ASP A 10 7.94 13.96 -13.95
CA ASP A 10 7.67 12.53 -14.08
C ASP A 10 6.15 12.32 -14.03
N ILE A 11 5.56 11.89 -15.14
CA ILE A 11 4.11 11.77 -15.28
C ILE A 11 3.54 10.59 -14.49
N ILE A 12 4.34 9.56 -14.21
CA ILE A 12 3.89 8.40 -13.44
C ILE A 12 3.82 8.79 -11.97
N ASP A 13 4.87 9.44 -11.45
CA ASP A 13 4.84 10.02 -10.10
C ASP A 13 3.76 11.08 -9.96
N ALA A 14 3.57 11.95 -10.96
CA ALA A 14 2.50 12.95 -10.92
C ALA A 14 1.09 12.35 -11.01
N ALA A 15 0.90 11.17 -11.60
CA ALA A 15 -0.41 10.54 -11.76
C ALA A 15 -0.76 9.55 -10.65
N LEU A 16 0.24 8.90 -10.04
CA LEU A 16 0.06 7.79 -9.10
C LEU A 16 0.76 8.01 -7.75
N GLY A 17 1.70 8.96 -7.67
CA GLY A 17 2.38 9.29 -6.42
C GLY A 17 1.37 9.74 -5.37
N TYR A 18 1.59 9.31 -4.14
CA TYR A 18 0.69 9.59 -3.03
C TYR A 18 1.46 10.06 -1.81
N HIS A 19 1.01 11.15 -1.20
CA HIS A 19 1.65 11.78 -0.05
C HIS A 19 0.66 11.91 1.12
N GLY A 20 0.38 10.79 1.77
CA GLY A 20 -0.57 10.68 2.89
C GLY A 20 -0.01 11.14 4.25
N GLY A 21 1.28 11.47 4.34
CA GLY A 21 1.91 11.97 5.57
C GLY A 21 2.66 10.89 6.34
N GLU A 22 2.72 11.01 7.67
CA GLU A 22 3.42 10.05 8.53
C GLU A 22 2.80 8.65 8.45
N SER A 23 3.64 7.63 8.60
CA SER A 23 3.21 6.24 8.70
C SER A 23 2.23 6.05 9.86
N GLN A 24 1.29 5.11 9.69
CA GLN A 24 0.24 4.85 10.67
C GLN A 24 0.44 3.47 11.29
N ILE A 25 0.53 3.41 12.62
CA ILE A 25 0.54 2.14 13.34
C ILE A 25 -0.88 1.54 13.34
N ILE A 26 -0.96 0.27 12.98
CA ILE A 26 -2.16 -0.58 13.11
C ILE A 26 -1.85 -1.74 14.05
N VAL A 27 -2.90 -2.33 14.62
CA VAL A 27 -2.80 -3.42 15.58
C VAL A 27 -3.72 -4.56 15.14
N LEU A 28 -3.20 -5.79 15.16
CA LEU A 28 -3.95 -7.03 15.07
C LEU A 28 -3.58 -7.89 16.28
N ASN A 29 -4.52 -8.04 17.22
CA ASN A 29 -4.25 -8.64 18.53
C ASN A 29 -3.11 -7.89 19.26
N ASP A 30 -1.97 -8.54 19.48
CA ASP A 30 -0.78 -7.94 20.11
C ASP A 30 0.34 -7.65 19.09
N CYS A 31 0.06 -7.80 17.79
CA CYS A 31 1.01 -7.51 16.72
C CYS A 31 0.78 -6.10 16.16
N GLU A 32 1.77 -5.25 16.30
CA GLU A 32 1.80 -3.92 15.69
C GLU A 32 2.42 -3.99 14.29
N LEU A 33 1.90 -3.16 13.38
CA LEU A 33 2.47 -2.97 12.06
C LEU A 33 2.40 -1.48 11.68
N SER A 34 3.52 -0.93 11.24
CA SER A 34 3.59 0.43 10.70
C SER A 34 3.25 0.42 9.21
N ILE A 35 2.22 1.17 8.83
CA ILE A 35 1.73 1.29 7.45
C ILE A 35 2.29 2.56 6.83
N LYS A 36 3.03 2.39 5.73
CA LYS A 36 3.58 3.47 4.92
C LYS A 36 2.45 4.27 4.27
N ARG A 37 2.62 5.59 4.19
CA ARG A 37 1.59 6.51 3.64
C ARG A 37 2.13 7.45 2.56
N ASN A 38 3.41 7.33 2.20
CA ASN A 38 4.01 8.11 1.11
C ASN A 38 4.57 7.15 0.06
N TYR A 39 4.08 7.21 -1.17
CA TYR A 39 4.49 6.31 -2.25
C TYR A 39 4.92 7.11 -3.48
N THR A 40 5.98 6.66 -4.15
CA THR A 40 6.25 7.09 -5.52
C THR A 40 5.23 6.47 -6.47
N GLY A 41 5.09 7.02 -7.67
CA GLY A 41 4.22 6.46 -8.70
C GLY A 41 4.66 5.05 -9.11
N ALA A 42 5.96 4.75 -9.10
CA ALA A 42 6.48 3.40 -9.33
C ALA A 42 6.04 2.41 -8.24
N GLU A 43 6.06 2.82 -6.97
CA GLU A 43 5.59 1.97 -5.85
C GLU A 43 4.08 1.76 -5.89
N ALA A 44 3.31 2.81 -6.20
CA ALA A 44 1.87 2.71 -6.41
C ALA A 44 1.53 1.80 -7.61
N GLN A 45 2.32 1.85 -8.68
CA GLN A 45 2.19 0.95 -9.83
C GLN A 45 2.49 -0.52 -9.46
N ALA A 46 3.52 -0.77 -8.64
CA ALA A 46 3.81 -2.10 -8.13
C ALA A 46 2.65 -2.64 -7.27
N PHE A 47 2.04 -1.79 -6.43
CA PHE A 47 0.84 -2.17 -5.68
C PHE A 47 -0.35 -2.52 -6.59
N LEU A 48 -0.58 -1.72 -7.65
CA LEU A 48 -1.62 -1.98 -8.64
C LEU A 48 -1.42 -3.34 -9.34
N ALA A 49 -0.18 -3.69 -9.66
CA ALA A 49 0.14 -4.97 -10.29
C ALA A 49 -0.08 -6.17 -9.35
N LEU A 50 0.22 -6.02 -8.05
CA LEU A 50 -0.06 -7.03 -7.03
C LEU A 50 -1.56 -7.17 -6.77
N TRP A 51 -2.30 -6.06 -6.86
CA TRP A 51 -3.75 -6.08 -6.72
C TRP A 51 -4.45 -6.47 -8.03
N ASN A 52 -4.36 -7.74 -8.39
CA ASN A 52 -5.14 -8.31 -9.49
C ASN A 52 -6.23 -9.23 -8.93
N PRO A 53 -7.51 -8.81 -8.91
CA PRO A 53 -8.61 -9.65 -8.43
C PRO A 53 -8.88 -10.89 -9.31
N GLU A 54 -8.31 -10.95 -10.52
CA GLU A 54 -8.40 -12.11 -11.42
C GLU A 54 -7.19 -13.05 -11.30
N ALA A 55 -6.15 -12.68 -10.56
CA ALA A 55 -5.02 -13.57 -10.31
C ALA A 55 -5.35 -14.53 -9.16
N ASP A 56 -5.04 -15.81 -9.34
CA ASP A 56 -5.04 -16.77 -8.23
C ASP A 56 -4.10 -16.24 -7.14
N ALA A 57 -4.59 -16.13 -5.91
CA ALA A 57 -3.77 -15.74 -4.78
C ALA A 57 -2.65 -16.77 -4.60
N SER A 58 -1.42 -16.41 -4.97
CA SER A 58 -0.22 -17.22 -4.73
C SER A 58 -0.06 -17.46 -3.23
N GLU A 59 0.70 -18.46 -2.78
CA GLU A 59 0.91 -18.64 -1.33
C GLU A 59 1.57 -17.43 -0.65
N THR A 60 2.32 -16.61 -1.42
CA THR A 60 3.07 -15.43 -0.95
C THR A 60 2.31 -14.11 -1.05
N TRP A 61 1.11 -14.11 -1.64
CA TRP A 61 0.38 -12.88 -1.97
C TRP A 61 0.22 -11.90 -0.80
N LEU A 62 0.00 -12.43 0.40
CA LEU A 62 -0.18 -11.65 1.61
C LEU A 62 1.12 -10.99 2.06
N ASP A 63 2.22 -11.76 2.04
CA ASP A 63 3.56 -11.28 2.36
C ASP A 63 4.00 -10.18 1.39
N ASP A 64 3.78 -10.40 0.09
CA ASP A 64 4.13 -9.44 -0.98
C ASP A 64 3.36 -8.11 -0.82
N GLN A 65 2.08 -8.16 -0.43
CA GLN A 65 1.31 -6.95 -0.16
C GLN A 65 1.80 -6.20 1.08
N LEU A 66 2.09 -6.89 2.19
CA LEU A 66 2.57 -6.23 3.40
C LEU A 66 4.00 -5.71 3.26
N ASP A 67 4.85 -6.36 2.46
CA ASP A 67 6.18 -5.86 2.13
C ASP A 67 6.13 -4.52 1.39
N LEU A 68 5.11 -4.29 0.58
CA LEU A 68 4.91 -3.03 -0.13
C LEU A 68 4.23 -1.98 0.76
N LEU A 69 3.26 -2.38 1.58
CA LEU A 69 2.43 -1.47 2.37
C LEU A 69 3.05 -1.05 3.71
N SER A 70 4.07 -1.76 4.20
CA SER A 70 4.65 -1.53 5.52
C SER A 70 6.14 -1.21 5.47
N ASP A 71 6.55 -0.27 6.33
CA ASP A 71 7.95 0.07 6.61
C ASP A 71 8.48 -0.62 7.88
N SER A 72 7.72 -1.55 8.46
CA SER A 72 8.15 -2.38 9.59
C SER A 72 9.25 -3.36 9.20
N THR A 73 9.92 -3.92 10.22
CA THR A 73 10.94 -4.94 10.04
C THR A 73 10.35 -6.22 9.42
N LYS A 74 11.22 -7.08 8.90
CA LYS A 74 10.80 -8.36 8.32
C LYS A 74 10.16 -9.26 9.38
N GLU A 75 10.67 -9.21 10.60
CA GLU A 75 10.21 -9.96 11.76
C GLU A 75 8.80 -9.52 12.18
N GLU A 76 8.56 -8.21 12.28
CA GLU A 76 7.24 -7.64 12.61
C GLU A 76 6.20 -8.00 11.54
N LYS A 77 6.57 -7.86 10.26
CA LYS A 77 5.70 -8.29 9.14
C LYS A 77 5.37 -9.77 9.21
N ALA A 78 6.36 -10.63 9.41
CA ALA A 78 6.14 -12.08 9.50
C ALA A 78 5.24 -12.47 10.68
N ALA A 79 5.41 -11.82 11.83
CA ALA A 79 4.53 -12.02 12.99
C ALA A 79 3.09 -11.60 12.68
N PHE A 80 2.90 -10.43 12.07
CA PHE A 80 1.59 -9.93 11.67
C PHE A 80 0.92 -10.84 10.62
N VAL A 81 1.67 -11.32 9.62
CA VAL A 81 1.18 -12.29 8.62
C VAL A 81 0.73 -13.57 9.28
N ALA A 82 1.54 -14.13 10.19
CA ALA A 82 1.23 -15.37 10.87
C ALA A 82 -0.05 -15.25 11.71
N GLU A 83 -0.28 -14.10 12.33
CA GLU A 83 -1.51 -13.82 13.06
C GLU A 83 -2.71 -13.70 12.12
N LEU A 84 -2.57 -12.91 11.05
CA LEU A 84 -3.64 -12.70 10.08
C LEU A 84 -4.06 -13.99 9.35
N ARG A 85 -3.12 -14.91 9.10
CA ARG A 85 -3.39 -16.21 8.47
C ARG A 85 -4.21 -17.17 9.35
N LYS A 86 -4.43 -16.86 10.64
CA LYS A 86 -5.36 -17.62 11.49
C LYS A 86 -6.82 -17.33 11.18
N GLU A 87 -7.09 -16.21 10.49
CA GLU A 87 -8.43 -15.78 10.13
C GLU A 87 -8.94 -16.46 8.85
N ALA A 88 -10.26 -16.41 8.64
CA ALA A 88 -10.86 -16.85 7.38
C ALA A 88 -10.41 -15.96 6.21
N THR A 89 -10.24 -16.52 5.01
CA THR A 89 -9.80 -15.80 3.80
C THR A 89 -10.61 -14.52 3.53
N ALA A 90 -11.93 -14.57 3.75
CA ALA A 90 -12.81 -13.40 3.59
C ALA A 90 -12.46 -12.26 4.56
N THR A 91 -12.04 -12.58 5.78
CA THR A 91 -11.56 -11.61 6.78
C THR A 91 -10.21 -11.04 6.35
N ILE A 92 -9.28 -11.89 5.92
CA ILE A 92 -7.94 -11.46 5.43
C ILE A 92 -8.08 -10.43 4.31
N ILE A 93 -8.92 -10.71 3.31
CA ILE A 93 -9.16 -9.80 2.19
C ILE A 93 -9.69 -8.44 2.67
N ARG A 94 -10.65 -8.43 3.61
CA ARG A 94 -11.19 -7.17 4.17
C ARG A 94 -10.16 -6.39 4.96
N VAL A 95 -9.31 -7.07 5.72
CA VAL A 95 -8.20 -6.44 6.45
C VAL A 95 -7.24 -5.78 5.46
N LEU A 96 -6.80 -6.48 4.42
CA LEU A 96 -5.90 -5.92 3.41
C LEU A 96 -6.51 -4.74 2.66
N GLN A 97 -7.80 -4.80 2.31
CA GLN A 97 -8.51 -3.65 1.76
C GLN A 97 -8.44 -2.46 2.71
N LYS A 98 -8.65 -2.68 4.01
CA LYS A 98 -8.58 -1.60 5.01
C LYS A 98 -7.17 -1.05 5.17
N ILE A 99 -6.13 -1.89 5.14
CA ILE A 99 -4.73 -1.45 5.17
C ILE A 99 -4.41 -0.59 3.96
N ALA A 100 -4.81 -1.01 2.76
CA ALA A 100 -4.61 -0.24 1.53
C ALA A 100 -5.34 1.12 1.55
N MET A 101 -6.48 1.21 2.23
CA MET A 101 -7.16 2.49 2.48
C MET A 101 -6.39 3.37 3.47
N ILE A 102 -5.82 2.81 4.53
CA ILE A 102 -4.99 3.54 5.51
C ILE A 102 -3.71 4.06 4.85
N ALA A 103 -3.10 3.24 4.00
CA ALA A 103 -1.98 3.61 3.12
C ALA A 103 -2.36 4.72 2.13
N GLY A 104 -3.65 4.98 1.93
CA GLY A 104 -4.18 5.99 1.03
C GLY A 104 -4.04 5.63 -0.45
N LEU A 105 -3.88 4.35 -0.75
CA LEU A 105 -3.92 3.83 -2.12
C LEU A 105 -5.34 3.50 -2.57
N ARG A 106 -6.32 3.52 -1.64
CA ARG A 106 -7.75 3.24 -1.91
C ARG A 106 -8.70 4.20 -1.19
N ASP A 107 -9.84 4.47 -1.83
CA ASP A 107 -10.96 5.22 -1.26
C ASP A 107 -11.90 4.34 -0.39
N GLY A 108 -12.89 4.97 0.24
CA GLY A 108 -13.93 4.31 1.04
C GLY A 108 -14.76 3.25 0.32
N ASN A 109 -14.75 3.27 -1.02
CA ASN A 109 -15.45 2.31 -1.89
C ASN A 109 -14.50 1.25 -2.46
N GLY A 110 -13.23 1.25 -2.05
CA GLY A 110 -12.20 0.33 -2.53
C GLY A 110 -11.69 0.63 -3.94
N ARG A 111 -11.97 1.82 -4.49
CA ARG A 111 -11.39 2.30 -5.76
C ARG A 111 -10.00 2.86 -5.47
N PHE A 112 -9.10 2.78 -6.45
CA PHE A 112 -7.83 3.48 -6.34
C PHE A 112 -8.06 4.99 -6.32
N LEU A 113 -7.40 5.68 -5.39
CA LEU A 113 -7.43 7.15 -5.39
C LEU A 113 -6.67 7.63 -6.64
N PRO A 114 -7.20 8.58 -7.43
CA PRO A 114 -6.37 9.27 -8.41
C PRO A 114 -5.21 9.92 -7.65
N GLY A 115 -3.98 9.82 -8.17
CA GLY A 115 -2.84 10.52 -7.59
C GLY A 115 -3.07 12.02 -7.49
N PRO A 116 -2.14 12.71 -6.83
CA PRO A 116 -2.42 13.60 -5.70
C PRO A 116 -3.74 14.37 -5.80
N LEU A 117 -4.57 14.24 -4.75
CA LEU A 117 -5.51 15.30 -4.40
C LEU A 117 -4.68 16.46 -3.83
N ASP A 118 -4.25 17.36 -4.70
CA ASP A 118 -4.00 18.75 -4.30
C ASP A 118 -5.29 19.40 -3.78
#